data_AF-A0A2G9TIB6-F1
#
_entry.id   AF-A0A2G9TIB6-F1
#
_cell.length_a   1.000
_cell.length_b   1.000
_cell.length_c   1.000
_cell.angle_alpha   90.00
_cell.angle_beta   90.00
_cell.angle_gamma   90.00
#
_symmetry.space_group_name_H-M   'P 1'
#
loop_
_entity.id
_entity.type
_entity.pdbx_description
1 polymer ?
#
loop_
_entity_poly.entity_id
_entity_poly.type
_entity_poly.pdbx_seq_one_letter_code
_entity_poly.pdbx_strand_id
1 'polypeptide(L)'
;MGKIQFRESDSARKVIGVKFSVGSSEFIRQSSHIQVINDRLYEEGIGSWTPAKCGPLDQRLGTSTNHGQCRTCDGSIASCVGHFGYINLAFPVFHVGYFKLTLQVLQCICKNCACLLLSEDQRSDFLRQIINPNLSYPQRKALHKGIVAACKKTNFCPRCGERNGILRKAPGSLLKIAYGYEIPEYK
;
A
#
# COMPACT_ATOMS: atom_id res chain seq x y z
N MET A 1 -15.81 -23.26 -44.73
CA MET A 1 -15.25 -23.35 -43.37
C MET A 1 -13.93 -22.59 -43.31
N GLY A 2 -13.82 -21.56 -42.47
CA GLY A 2 -12.54 -20.88 -42.23
C GLY A 2 -11.61 -21.78 -41.42
N LYS A 3 -10.30 -21.77 -41.76
CA LYS A 3 -9.28 -22.53 -41.01
C LYS A 3 -9.28 -22.04 -39.56
N ILE A 4 -9.44 -22.97 -38.61
CA ILE A 4 -9.39 -22.65 -37.17
C ILE A 4 -7.93 -22.35 -36.81
N GLN A 5 -7.68 -21.20 -36.20
CA GLN A 5 -6.35 -20.81 -35.73
C GLN A 5 -5.91 -21.73 -34.59
N PHE A 6 -4.70 -22.27 -34.68
CA PHE A 6 -4.11 -23.09 -33.61
C PHE A 6 -4.10 -22.31 -32.29
N ARG A 7 -4.63 -22.92 -31.23
CA ARG A 7 -4.52 -22.46 -29.84
C ARG A 7 -3.71 -23.50 -29.08
N GLU A 8 -2.66 -23.06 -28.41
CA GLU A 8 -1.86 -23.93 -27.55
C GLU A 8 -2.75 -24.49 -26.44
N SER A 9 -2.78 -25.83 -26.32
CA SER A 9 -3.54 -26.56 -25.31
C SER A 9 -3.03 -26.25 -23.90
N ASP A 10 -3.89 -26.37 -22.89
CA ASP A 10 -3.66 -26.08 -21.46
C ASP A 10 -2.18 -26.19 -21.00
N SER A 11 -1.48 -25.05 -20.98
CA SER A 11 -0.10 -24.99 -20.52
C SER A 11 -0.04 -25.04 -19.00
N ALA A 12 0.33 -26.18 -18.43
CA ALA A 12 0.60 -26.28 -17.00
C ALA A 12 1.84 -25.44 -16.63
N ARG A 13 1.73 -24.55 -15.64
CA ARG A 13 2.84 -23.70 -15.16
C ARG A 13 3.17 -24.00 -13.70
N LYS A 14 4.46 -23.91 -13.35
CA LYS A 14 4.95 -24.07 -11.98
C LYS A 14 5.21 -22.72 -11.33
N VAL A 15 4.67 -22.51 -10.13
CA VAL A 15 4.98 -21.33 -9.30
C VAL A 15 6.40 -21.48 -8.74
N ILE A 16 7.29 -20.56 -9.10
CA ILE A 16 8.70 -20.57 -8.66
C ILE A 16 8.95 -19.75 -7.39
N GLY A 17 8.03 -18.84 -7.05
CA GLY A 17 8.16 -17.95 -5.90
C GLY A 17 7.08 -16.88 -5.85
N VAL A 18 7.03 -16.15 -4.74
CA VAL A 18 6.06 -15.08 -4.49
C VAL A 18 6.82 -13.79 -4.14
N LYS A 19 6.52 -12.70 -4.85
CA LYS A 19 7.08 -11.38 -4.58
C LYS A 19 6.02 -10.51 -3.90
N PHE A 20 6.29 -10.11 -2.66
CA PHE A 20 5.42 -9.21 -1.92
C PHE A 20 5.70 -7.76 -2.30
N SER A 21 4.64 -6.98 -2.50
CA SER A 21 4.70 -5.54 -2.72
C SER A 21 3.43 -4.88 -2.18
N VAL A 22 3.49 -3.57 -1.96
CA VAL A 22 2.31 -2.78 -1.61
C VAL A 22 1.60 -2.40 -2.92
N GLY A 23 0.28 -2.57 -2.97
CA GLY A 23 -0.52 -2.13 -4.12
C GLY A 23 -0.56 -0.61 -4.20
N SER A 24 -0.24 -0.04 -5.37
CA SER A 24 -0.42 1.38 -5.63
C SER A 24 -1.90 1.73 -5.77
N SER A 25 -2.23 3.02 -5.70
CA SER A 25 -3.63 3.46 -5.85
C SER A 25 -4.18 3.10 -7.24
N GLU A 26 -3.32 3.14 -8.25
CA GLU A 26 -3.60 2.79 -9.63
C GLU A 26 -3.81 1.28 -9.77
N PHE A 27 -2.95 0.47 -9.15
CA PHE A 27 -3.09 -0.98 -9.15
C PHE A 27 -4.41 -1.43 -8.51
N ILE A 28 -4.77 -0.83 -7.36
CA ILE A 28 -6.03 -1.13 -6.67
C ILE A 28 -7.22 -0.78 -7.57
N ARG A 29 -7.21 0.39 -8.22
CA ARG A 29 -8.26 0.81 -9.15
C ARG A 29 -8.35 -0.10 -10.37
N GLN A 30 -7.23 -0.43 -11.00
CA GLN A 30 -7.18 -1.30 -12.19
C GLN A 30 -7.65 -2.73 -11.90
N SER A 31 -7.37 -3.23 -10.70
CA SER A 31 -7.78 -4.58 -10.28
C SER A 31 -9.24 -4.65 -9.82
N SER A 32 -9.89 -3.50 -9.63
CA SER A 32 -11.24 -3.39 -9.08
C SER A 32 -12.28 -3.24 -10.19
N HIS A 33 -13.44 -3.88 -10.01
CA HIS A 33 -14.55 -3.83 -10.98
C HIS A 33 -15.50 -2.67 -10.71
N ILE A 34 -15.64 -2.27 -9.44
CA ILE A 34 -16.54 -1.18 -9.03
C ILE A 34 -15.88 -0.30 -7.98
N GLN A 35 -16.35 0.95 -7.94
CA GLN A 35 -16.17 1.81 -6.78
C GLN A 35 -17.36 1.60 -5.83
N VAL A 36 -17.07 1.31 -4.56
CA VAL A 36 -18.08 1.28 -3.51
C VAL A 36 -18.25 2.72 -3.00
N ILE A 37 -19.47 3.25 -3.13
CA ILE A 37 -19.79 4.67 -2.85
C ILE A 37 -20.77 4.85 -1.70
N ASN A 38 -21.49 3.80 -1.33
CA ASN A 38 -22.42 3.81 -0.21
C ASN A 38 -22.16 2.61 0.72
N ASP A 39 -22.72 2.70 1.92
CA ASP A 39 -22.61 1.72 3.00
C ASP A 39 -23.85 0.81 3.12
N ARG A 40 -24.84 1.00 2.25
CA ARG A 40 -26.08 0.23 2.26
C ARG A 40 -25.80 -1.20 1.81
N LEU A 41 -26.32 -2.17 2.55
CA LEU A 41 -26.19 -3.59 2.21
C LEU A 41 -27.26 -4.03 1.20
N TYR A 42 -28.49 -3.56 1.38
CA TYR A 42 -29.65 -3.91 0.57
C TYR A 42 -30.42 -2.66 0.17
N GLU A 43 -31.16 -2.74 -0.93
CA GLU A 43 -32.07 -1.68 -1.38
C GLU A 43 -33.25 -1.53 -0.40
N GLU A 44 -33.77 -0.31 -0.28
CA GLU A 44 -34.91 0.00 0.59
C GLU A 44 -36.21 -0.50 -0.07
N GLY A 45 -36.79 -1.56 0.48
CA GLY A 45 -38.07 -2.12 0.02
C GLY A 45 -38.54 -3.27 0.91
N ILE A 46 -39.83 -3.27 1.26
CA ILE A 46 -40.43 -4.32 2.09
C ILE A 46 -40.28 -5.67 1.37
N GLY A 47 -39.59 -6.63 2.01
CA GLY A 47 -39.46 -8.00 1.52
C GLY A 47 -38.42 -8.22 0.41
N SER A 48 -37.69 -7.20 -0.03
CA SER A 48 -36.63 -7.36 -1.04
C SER A 48 -35.24 -7.45 -0.41
N TRP A 49 -34.65 -8.64 -0.41
CA TRP A 49 -33.24 -8.85 -0.04
C TRP A 49 -32.29 -8.60 -1.22
N THR A 50 -32.56 -7.55 -2.00
CA THR A 50 -31.76 -7.21 -3.17
C THR A 50 -30.55 -6.38 -2.74
N PRO A 51 -29.31 -6.82 -3.02
CA PRO A 51 -28.11 -6.06 -2.63
C PRO A 51 -28.09 -4.67 -3.25
N ALA A 52 -27.68 -3.67 -2.47
CA ALA A 52 -27.62 -2.29 -2.94
C ALA A 52 -26.58 -2.10 -4.05
N LYS A 53 -26.92 -1.31 -5.08
CA LYS A 53 -25.96 -0.97 -6.14
C LYS A 53 -24.82 -0.11 -5.60
N CYS A 54 -23.60 -0.43 -6.01
CA CYS A 54 -22.36 0.22 -5.58
C CYS A 54 -22.18 0.25 -4.04
N GLY A 55 -22.81 -0.71 -3.34
CA GLY A 55 -22.62 -0.99 -1.92
C GLY A 55 -21.69 -2.20 -1.69
N PRO A 56 -21.45 -2.59 -0.43
CA PRO A 56 -20.52 -3.67 -0.09
C PRO A 56 -20.92 -5.06 -0.59
N LEU A 57 -22.22 -5.29 -0.87
CA LEU A 57 -22.76 -6.58 -1.33
C LEU A 57 -23.11 -6.58 -2.82
N ASP A 58 -22.66 -5.59 -3.59
CA ASP A 58 -22.95 -5.49 -5.03
C ASP A 58 -22.55 -6.78 -5.76
N GLN A 59 -23.47 -7.32 -6.56
CA GLN A 59 -23.30 -8.61 -7.25
C GLN A 59 -22.13 -8.64 -8.26
N ARG A 60 -21.58 -7.47 -8.64
CA ARG A 60 -20.36 -7.38 -9.46
C ARG A 60 -19.10 -7.77 -8.68
N LEU A 61 -19.14 -7.76 -7.35
CA LEU A 61 -18.04 -8.22 -6.48
C LEU A 61 -18.03 -9.75 -6.31
N GLY A 62 -19.15 -10.40 -6.63
CA GLY A 62 -19.33 -11.84 -6.46
C GLY A 62 -20.74 -12.18 -5.99
N THR A 63 -20.97 -13.45 -5.69
CA THR A 63 -22.22 -13.94 -5.12
C THR A 63 -21.93 -14.78 -3.87
N SER A 64 -22.71 -14.58 -2.82
CA SER A 64 -22.64 -15.34 -1.57
C SER A 64 -23.86 -16.25 -1.37
N THR A 65 -24.76 -16.33 -2.35
CA THR A 65 -25.98 -17.14 -2.28
C THR A 65 -25.97 -18.22 -3.36
N ASN A 66 -26.53 -19.40 -3.05
CA ASN A 66 -26.58 -20.54 -3.97
C ASN A 66 -27.37 -20.24 -5.26
N HIS A 67 -28.38 -19.37 -5.16
CA HIS A 67 -29.20 -18.94 -6.30
C HIS A 67 -28.71 -17.62 -6.93
N GLY A 68 -27.73 -16.97 -6.33
CA GLY A 68 -27.18 -15.72 -6.83
C GLY A 68 -26.14 -15.96 -7.92
N GLN A 69 -26.08 -15.07 -8.89
CA GLN A 69 -25.14 -15.10 -10.00
C GLN A 69 -24.28 -13.82 -9.98
N CYS A 70 -22.96 -13.96 -10.13
CA CYS A 70 -22.06 -12.82 -10.18
C CYS A 70 -22.31 -12.02 -11.48
N ARG A 71 -22.42 -10.70 -11.38
CA ARG A 71 -22.65 -9.81 -12.54
C ARG A 71 -21.39 -9.48 -13.36
N THR A 72 -20.25 -10.05 -12.98
CA THR A 72 -18.96 -9.81 -13.63
C THR A 72 -18.49 -11.01 -14.45
N CYS A 73 -18.52 -12.20 -13.86
CA CYS A 73 -18.09 -13.44 -14.53
C CYS A 73 -19.24 -14.40 -14.85
N ASP A 74 -20.49 -14.03 -14.51
CA ASP A 74 -21.69 -14.86 -14.63
C ASP A 74 -21.61 -16.21 -13.89
N GLY A 75 -20.60 -16.38 -13.03
CA GLY A 75 -20.37 -17.57 -12.22
C GLY A 75 -21.34 -17.68 -11.04
N SER A 76 -21.63 -18.93 -10.68
CA SER A 76 -22.27 -19.30 -9.40
C SER A 76 -21.27 -19.20 -8.24
N ILE A 77 -21.75 -19.40 -7.01
CA ILE A 77 -20.89 -19.42 -5.82
C ILE A 77 -19.73 -20.43 -5.92
N ALA A 78 -19.91 -21.54 -6.63
CA ALA A 78 -18.89 -22.58 -6.79
C ALA A 78 -17.84 -22.27 -7.87
N SER A 79 -18.14 -21.36 -8.79
CA SER A 79 -17.30 -21.06 -9.97
C SER A 79 -16.72 -19.64 -9.96
N CYS A 80 -17.34 -18.72 -9.21
CA CYS A 80 -16.88 -17.35 -9.07
C CYS A 80 -15.66 -17.29 -8.12
N VAL A 81 -14.54 -16.76 -8.62
CA VAL A 81 -13.31 -16.55 -7.83
C VAL A 81 -13.35 -15.30 -6.93
N GLY A 82 -14.35 -14.44 -7.13
CA GLY A 82 -14.51 -13.16 -6.44
C GLY A 82 -13.80 -12.01 -7.16
N HIS A 83 -14.35 -10.81 -7.01
CA HIS A 83 -13.88 -9.61 -7.69
C HIS A 83 -13.70 -8.46 -6.71
N PHE A 84 -12.60 -7.73 -6.85
CA PHE A 84 -12.32 -6.60 -5.98
C PHE A 84 -13.16 -5.38 -6.32
N GLY A 85 -13.46 -4.59 -5.29
CA GLY A 85 -13.89 -3.21 -5.40
C GLY A 85 -12.92 -2.31 -4.65
N TYR A 86 -13.09 -1.00 -4.79
CA TYR A 86 -12.31 -0.03 -4.04
C TYR A 86 -13.18 1.08 -3.46
N ILE A 87 -12.67 1.72 -2.41
CA ILE A 87 -13.27 2.89 -1.78
C ILE A 87 -12.29 4.04 -1.94
N ASN A 88 -12.75 5.17 -2.50
CA ASN A 88 -11.98 6.42 -2.46
C ASN A 88 -12.18 7.08 -1.10
N LEU A 89 -11.12 7.17 -0.32
CA LEU A 89 -11.12 7.93 0.93
C LEU A 89 -11.01 9.43 0.63
N ALA A 90 -11.79 10.25 1.31
CA ALA A 90 -11.75 11.70 1.14
C ALA A 90 -10.40 12.32 1.56
N PHE A 91 -9.73 11.69 2.53
CA PHE A 91 -8.40 12.10 2.99
C PHE A 91 -7.49 10.87 3.14
N PRO A 92 -6.17 11.04 2.92
CA PRO A 92 -5.22 9.97 3.15
C PRO A 92 -5.18 9.59 4.63
N VAL A 93 -5.10 8.30 4.91
CA VAL A 93 -5.01 7.75 6.27
C VAL A 93 -3.74 6.94 6.43
N PHE A 94 -3.17 6.94 7.62
CA PHE A 94 -2.05 6.07 7.92
C PHE A 94 -2.49 4.60 7.96
N HIS A 95 -1.82 3.76 7.18
CA HIS A 95 -1.99 2.33 7.30
C HIS A 95 -1.33 1.82 8.59
N VAL A 96 -2.13 1.23 9.49
CA VAL A 96 -1.67 0.79 10.83
C VAL A 96 -0.44 -0.14 10.78
N GLY A 97 -0.38 -1.05 9.80
CA GLY A 97 0.75 -1.97 9.62
C GLY A 97 2.03 -1.29 9.13
N TYR A 98 1.93 -0.15 8.44
CA TYR A 98 3.07 0.59 7.91
C TYR A 98 3.45 1.81 8.77
N PHE A 99 2.61 2.21 9.73
CA PHE A 99 2.81 3.42 10.53
C PHE A 99 4.20 3.54 11.16
N LYS A 100 4.75 2.44 11.70
CA LYS A 100 6.11 2.41 12.25
C LYS A 100 7.18 2.65 11.19
N LEU A 101 7.02 2.09 9.99
CA LEU A 101 7.93 2.29 8.86
C LEU A 101 7.82 3.70 8.31
N THR A 102 6.60 4.24 8.18
CA THR A 102 6.36 5.65 7.82
C THR A 102 7.09 6.59 8.78
N LEU A 103 6.97 6.37 10.09
CA LEU A 103 7.69 7.14 11.09
C LEU A 103 9.22 7.04 10.91
N GLN A 104 9.75 5.86 10.59
CA GLN A 104 11.18 5.68 10.33
C GLN A 104 11.64 6.42 9.07
N VAL A 105 10.88 6.38 7.98
CA VAL A 105 11.19 7.13 6.76
C VAL A 105 11.18 8.63 7.06
N LEU A 106 10.16 9.13 7.76
CA LEU A 106 10.08 10.53 8.17
C LEU A 106 11.24 10.93 9.09
N GLN A 107 11.72 10.03 9.95
CA GLN A 107 12.93 10.26 10.76
C GLN A 107 14.22 10.32 9.92
N CYS A 108 14.22 9.80 8.70
CA CYS A 108 15.40 9.75 7.83
C CYS A 108 15.49 10.88 6.82
N ILE A 109 14.38 11.57 6.52
CA ILE A 109 14.34 12.63 5.50
C ILE A 109 14.20 14.01 6.13
N CYS A 110 14.60 15.04 5.39
CA CYS A 110 14.38 16.43 5.77
C CYS A 110 12.89 16.79 5.63
N LYS A 111 12.32 17.50 6.61
CA LYS A 111 10.91 17.94 6.57
C LYS A 111 10.64 19.12 5.63
N ASN A 112 11.71 19.76 5.13
CA ASN A 112 11.64 20.86 4.18
C ASN A 112 11.91 20.39 2.73
N CYS A 113 13.08 19.78 2.47
CA CYS A 113 13.47 19.40 1.10
C CYS A 113 13.33 17.90 0.77
N ALA A 114 12.81 17.08 1.69
CA ALA A 114 12.68 15.61 1.55
C ALA A 114 13.99 14.83 1.26
N CYS A 115 15.16 15.48 1.29
CA CYS A 115 16.45 14.80 1.11
C CYS A 115 16.79 13.94 2.34
N LEU A 116 17.54 12.86 2.13
CA LEU A 116 18.03 11.99 3.19
C LEU A 116 18.98 12.76 4.13
N LEU A 117 18.85 12.55 5.44
CA LEU A 117 19.64 13.20 6.50
C LEU A 117 20.95 12.44 6.77
N LEU A 118 21.72 12.20 5.71
CA LEU A 118 23.05 11.60 5.77
C LEU A 118 24.06 12.51 5.08
N SER A 119 25.27 12.60 5.64
CA SER A 119 26.41 13.15 4.90
C SER A 119 26.70 12.32 3.65
N GLU A 120 27.36 12.91 2.65
CA GLU A 120 27.71 12.21 1.41
C GLU A 120 28.65 11.02 1.68
N ASP A 121 29.57 11.13 2.65
CA ASP A 121 30.45 10.03 3.05
C ASP A 121 29.64 8.84 3.61
N GLN A 122 28.77 9.09 4.59
CA GLN A 122 27.89 8.05 5.16
C GLN A 122 27.00 7.42 4.08
N ARG A 123 26.46 8.24 3.19
CA ARG A 123 25.61 7.78 2.09
C ARG A 123 26.39 6.84 1.17
N SER A 124 27.61 7.22 0.78
CA SER A 124 28.49 6.40 -0.04
C SER A 124 28.82 5.06 0.65
N ASP A 125 29.14 5.09 1.95
CA ASP A 125 29.46 3.91 2.75
C ASP A 125 28.30 2.91 2.82
N PHE A 126 27.08 3.39 3.06
CA PHE A 126 25.90 2.54 3.10
C PHE A 126 25.54 2.00 1.72
N LEU A 127 25.66 2.79 0.65
CA LEU A 127 25.38 2.33 -0.72
C LEU A 127 26.27 1.16 -1.11
N ARG A 128 27.58 1.21 -0.79
CA ARG A 128 28.49 0.08 -1.04
C ARG A 128 28.04 -1.21 -0.36
N GLN A 129 27.45 -1.13 0.83
CA GLN A 129 26.93 -2.29 1.55
C GLN A 129 25.60 -2.80 0.96
N ILE A 130 24.72 -1.90 0.50
CA ILE A 130 23.40 -2.25 -0.07
C ILE A 130 23.53 -3.01 -1.40
N ILE A 131 24.53 -2.64 -2.22
CA ILE A 131 24.73 -3.21 -3.57
C ILE A 131 25.24 -4.66 -3.52
N ASN A 132 25.72 -5.14 -2.36
CA ASN A 132 26.19 -6.51 -2.21
C ASN A 132 25.07 -7.54 -2.56
N PRO A 133 25.24 -8.36 -3.62
CA PRO A 133 24.22 -9.32 -4.04
C PRO A 133 24.01 -10.45 -3.02
N ASN A 134 25.00 -10.71 -2.16
CA ASN A 134 24.96 -11.78 -1.15
C ASN A 134 24.39 -11.28 0.20
N LEU A 135 23.74 -10.12 0.23
CA LEU A 135 23.21 -9.54 1.46
C LEU A 135 22.00 -10.32 1.99
N SER A 136 22.21 -11.10 3.05
CA SER A 136 21.15 -11.86 3.72
C SER A 136 20.10 -10.93 4.38
N TYR A 137 18.91 -11.46 4.65
CA TYR A 137 17.83 -10.70 5.29
C TYR A 137 18.22 -10.12 6.68
N PRO A 138 18.85 -10.88 7.60
CA PRO A 138 19.32 -10.32 8.87
C PRO A 138 20.32 -9.17 8.70
N GLN A 139 21.28 -9.31 7.78
CA GLN A 139 22.25 -8.27 7.48
C GLN A 139 21.57 -7.02 6.90
N ARG A 140 20.63 -7.19 5.97
CA ARG A 140 19.82 -6.09 5.41
C ARG A 140 19.04 -5.35 6.50
N LYS A 141 18.47 -6.10 7.45
CA LYS A 141 17.73 -5.52 8.60
C LYS A 141 18.65 -4.74 9.54
N ALA A 142 19.85 -5.26 9.82
CA ALA A 142 20.86 -4.58 10.63
C ALA A 142 21.36 -3.30 9.94
N LEU A 143 21.63 -3.36 8.64
CA LEU A 143 22.04 -2.23 7.80
C LEU A 143 20.98 -1.13 7.80
N HIS A 144 19.71 -1.48 7.58
CA HIS A 144 18.59 -0.54 7.67
C HIS A 144 18.51 0.13 9.05
N LYS A 145 18.68 -0.63 10.14
CA LYS A 145 18.72 -0.07 11.51
C LYS A 145 19.88 0.93 11.67
N GLY A 146 21.04 0.63 11.10
CA GLY A 146 22.21 1.52 11.08
C GLY A 146 21.94 2.83 10.34
N ILE A 147 21.37 2.75 9.15
CA ILE A 147 20.98 3.93 8.34
C ILE A 147 20.01 4.83 9.11
N VAL A 148 18.95 4.23 9.68
CA VAL A 148 17.96 4.98 10.47
C VAL A 148 18.60 5.64 11.70
N ALA A 149 19.53 4.95 12.38
CA ALA A 149 20.24 5.50 13.53
C ALA A 149 21.16 6.66 13.15
N ALA A 150 21.86 6.58 12.01
CA ALA A 150 22.69 7.66 11.49
C ALA A 150 21.84 8.89 11.15
N CYS A 151 20.73 8.71 10.42
CA CYS A 151 19.86 9.83 10.06
C CYS A 151 19.29 10.57 11.27
N LYS A 152 18.93 9.84 12.33
CA LYS A 152 18.38 10.42 13.57
C LYS A 152 19.37 11.30 14.35
N LYS A 153 20.68 11.11 14.13
CA LYS A 153 21.72 11.93 14.78
C LYS A 153 21.95 13.26 14.04
N THR A 154 21.48 13.35 12.80
CA THR A 154 21.67 14.52 11.94
C THR A 154 20.58 15.56 12.21
N ASN A 155 20.94 16.65 12.89
CA ASN A 155 20.00 17.72 13.26
C ASN A 155 19.83 18.78 12.16
N PHE A 156 20.80 18.96 11.27
CA PHE A 156 20.76 19.95 10.19
C PHE A 156 20.83 19.23 8.86
N CYS A 157 19.96 19.61 7.92
CA CYS A 157 19.94 18.97 6.61
C CYS A 157 21.24 19.28 5.84
N PRO A 158 21.96 18.26 5.33
CA PRO A 158 23.18 18.48 4.55
C PRO A 158 22.93 19.18 3.21
N ARG A 159 21.69 19.20 2.73
CA ARG A 159 21.31 19.84 1.46
C ARG A 159 20.84 21.28 1.64
N CYS A 160 19.84 21.52 2.49
CA CYS A 160 19.21 22.85 2.63
C CYS A 160 19.56 23.58 3.93
N GLY A 161 20.33 22.97 4.84
CA GLY A 161 20.69 23.57 6.13
C GLY A 161 19.57 23.62 7.16
N GLU A 162 18.33 23.27 6.80
CA GLU A 162 17.16 23.37 7.69
C GLU A 162 17.30 22.45 8.92
N ARG A 163 16.80 22.91 10.07
CA ARG A 163 16.82 22.12 11.29
C ARG A 163 15.75 21.03 11.24
N ASN A 164 16.12 19.83 11.65
CA ASN A 164 15.25 18.66 11.72
C ASN A 164 15.13 18.20 13.17
N GLY A 165 13.92 18.34 13.72
CA GLY A 165 13.61 17.98 15.10
C GLY A 165 13.30 16.52 15.34
N ILE A 166 13.07 16.23 16.61
CA ILE A 166 12.67 14.90 17.07
C ILE A 166 11.27 14.59 16.54
N LEU A 167 11.16 13.42 15.92
CA LEU A 167 9.93 12.90 15.35
C LEU A 167 9.54 11.63 16.12
N ARG A 168 8.36 11.62 16.72
CA ARG A 168 7.90 10.53 17.60
C ARG A 168 6.42 10.25 17.42
N LYS A 169 5.99 9.06 17.85
CA LYS A 169 4.56 8.79 18.03
C LYS A 169 4.04 9.69 19.16
N ALA A 170 2.89 10.33 18.94
CA ALA A 170 2.27 11.17 19.96
C ALA A 170 1.80 10.30 21.15
N PRO A 171 2.11 10.67 22.41
CA PRO A 171 1.59 9.98 23.58
C PRO A 171 0.06 9.93 23.55
N GLY A 172 -0.53 8.81 23.99
CA GLY A 172 -1.99 8.65 24.08
C GLY A 172 -2.73 8.53 22.74
N SER A 173 -2.05 8.49 21.59
CA SER A 173 -2.68 8.33 20.27
C SER A 173 -2.13 7.13 19.51
N LEU A 174 -3.00 6.44 18.75
CA LEU A 174 -2.61 5.24 18.00
C LEU A 174 -1.80 5.56 16.73
N LEU A 175 -2.26 6.53 15.94
CA LEU A 175 -1.75 6.83 14.59
C LEU A 175 -1.46 8.33 14.40
N LYS A 176 -0.96 9.00 15.45
CA LYS A 176 -0.54 10.41 15.39
C LYS A 176 0.97 10.53 15.54
N ILE A 177 1.55 11.36 14.68
CA ILE A 177 2.97 11.69 14.67
C ILE A 177 3.13 13.10 15.24
N ALA A 178 4.06 13.26 16.17
CA ALA A 178 4.45 14.55 16.73
C ALA A 178 5.86 14.91 16.23
N TYR A 179 6.00 16.15 15.77
CA TYR A 179 7.27 16.73 15.35
C TYR A 179 7.57 17.93 16.25
N GLY A 180 8.82 18.02 16.73
CA GLY A 180 9.20 18.98 17.77
C GLY A 180 9.36 20.43 17.33
N TYR A 181 9.23 20.73 16.04
CA TYR A 181 9.29 22.09 15.50
C TYR A 181 8.07 22.34 14.62
N GLU A 182 7.75 23.62 14.42
CA GLU A 182 6.81 23.99 13.37
C GLU A 182 7.41 23.64 12.02
N ILE A 183 6.58 23.05 11.16
CA ILE A 183 6.95 22.83 9.76
C ILE A 183 6.57 24.14 9.08
N PRO A 184 7.51 24.91 8.52
CA PRO A 184 7.15 26.12 7.77
C PRO A 184 6.17 25.71 6.68
N GLU A 185 5.12 26.50 6.49
CA GLU A 185 4.20 26.28 5.38
C GLU A 185 5.00 26.19 4.07
N TYR A 186 4.68 25.20 3.24
CA TYR A 186 5.30 25.05 1.93
C TYR A 186 5.19 26.39 1.20
N LYS A 187 6.33 27.02 0.91
CA LYS A 187 6.38 28.13 -0.04
C LYS A 187 6.14 27.61 -1.45
#